data_AF-A0A4Y4M825-F1
#
_entry.id   AF-A0A4Y4M825-F1
#
_cell.length_a   1.000
_cell.length_b   1.000
_cell.length_c   1.000
_cell.angle_alpha   90.00
_cell.angle_beta   90.00
_cell.angle_gamma   90.00
#
_symmetry.space_group_name_H-M   'P 1'
#
loop_
_entity.id
_entity.type
_entity.pdbx_description
1 polymer ?
#
loop_
_entity_poly.entity_id
_entity_poly.type
_entity_poly.pdbx_seq_one_letter_code
_entity_poly.pdbx_strand_id
1 'polypeptide(L)'
;MFDFEFVERMYNAIFKGDGSGRSYYLTKGWDVFKNNIPFGGRILFEDGLYPHNVFMEVLMSMGIVGIILFFSYFKDVWKFRMKFISENTYYLPFILFFIQYFVLVLTSYNLFANMEFWTFSTVFISIILFCHDEKIKSNDGRGNTAGNH
;
A
#
# COMPACT_ATOMS: atom_id res chain seq x y z
N MET A 1 8.18 1.55 -35.79
CA MET A 1 9.27 2.20 -35.06
C MET A 1 9.29 1.59 -33.68
N PHE A 2 10.35 0.86 -33.32
CA PHE A 2 10.46 0.27 -31.98
C PHE A 2 10.81 1.37 -30.99
N ASP A 3 9.99 1.52 -29.97
CA ASP A 3 10.20 2.50 -28.90
C ASP A 3 11.15 1.91 -27.85
N PHE A 4 12.34 2.50 -27.76
CA PHE A 4 13.38 2.10 -26.80
C PHE A 4 13.32 2.93 -25.50
N GLU A 5 12.26 3.71 -25.27
CA GLU A 5 12.13 4.59 -24.09
C GLU A 5 12.39 3.83 -22.79
N PHE A 6 11.87 2.60 -22.66
CA PHE A 6 12.13 1.78 -21.47
C PHE A 6 13.63 1.47 -21.27
N VAL A 7 14.33 1.08 -22.34
CA VAL A 7 15.77 0.75 -22.30
C VAL A 7 16.58 1.99 -21.97
N GLU A 8 16.23 3.13 -22.55
CA GLU A 8 16.88 4.41 -22.29
C GLU A 8 16.67 4.87 -20.84
N ARG A 9 15.44 4.79 -20.33
CA ARG A 9 15.14 5.11 -18.92
C ARG A 9 15.89 4.19 -17.97
N MET A 10 15.99 2.90 -18.28
CA MET A 10 16.75 1.95 -17.47
C MET A 10 18.25 2.27 -17.49
N TYR A 11 18.82 2.59 -18.65
CA TYR A 11 20.22 3.02 -18.78
C TYR A 11 20.49 4.29 -17.98
N ASN A 12 19.64 5.31 -18.12
CA ASN A 12 19.79 6.57 -17.40
C ASN A 12 19.65 6.38 -15.88
N ALA A 13 18.72 5.54 -15.42
CA ALA A 13 18.57 5.23 -14.00
C ALA A 13 19.81 4.52 -13.42
N ILE A 14 20.32 3.49 -14.11
CA ILE A 14 21.45 2.67 -13.61
C ILE A 14 22.78 3.43 -13.71
N PHE A 15 23.06 4.06 -14.85
CA PHE A 15 24.39 4.60 -15.14
C PHE A 15 24.51 6.11 -14.93
N LYS A 16 23.40 6.85 -14.94
CA LYS A 16 23.39 8.31 -14.74
C LYS A 16 22.72 8.72 -13.43
N GLY A 17 22.11 7.78 -12.69
CA GLY A 17 21.35 8.08 -11.47
C GLY A 17 20.09 8.92 -11.72
N ASP A 18 19.58 8.94 -12.94
CA ASP A 18 18.40 9.73 -13.30
C ASP A 18 17.12 9.03 -12.79
N GLY A 19 16.58 9.57 -11.69
CA GLY A 19 15.33 9.10 -11.09
C GLY A 19 14.06 9.63 -11.75
N SER A 20 14.12 10.23 -12.94
CA SER A 20 12.97 10.81 -13.64
C SER A 20 12.20 11.84 -12.79
N GLY A 21 12.92 12.70 -12.06
CA GLY A 21 12.33 13.73 -11.20
C GLY A 21 11.75 13.25 -9.86
N ARG A 22 11.81 11.94 -9.53
CA ARG A 22 11.28 11.41 -8.26
C ARG A 22 11.87 12.07 -7.02
N SER A 23 13.18 12.32 -7.01
CA SER A 23 13.85 13.02 -5.90
C SER A 23 13.34 14.45 -5.73
N TYR A 24 13.03 15.13 -6.83
CA TYR A 24 12.46 16.48 -6.80
C TYR A 24 11.08 16.47 -6.16
N TYR A 25 10.17 15.58 -6.61
CA TYR A 25 8.82 15.51 -6.06
C TYR A 25 8.78 15.03 -4.61
N LEU A 26 9.65 14.09 -4.22
CA LEU A 26 9.80 13.69 -2.82
C LEU A 26 10.27 14.85 -1.93
N THR A 27 11.25 15.63 -2.40
CA THR A 27 11.76 16.80 -1.66
C THR A 27 10.68 17.88 -1.53
N LYS A 28 9.95 18.17 -2.62
CA LYS A 28 8.83 19.12 -2.63
C LYS A 28 7.73 18.67 -1.65
N GLY A 29 7.38 17.38 -1.62
CA GLY A 29 6.43 16.82 -0.65
C GLY A 29 6.89 16.97 0.79
N TRP A 30 8.18 16.74 1.05
CA TRP A 30 8.79 16.92 2.36
C TRP A 30 8.74 18.38 2.82
N ASP A 31 8.97 19.34 1.92
CA ASP A 31 8.86 20.77 2.24
C ASP A 31 7.44 21.17 2.63
N VAL A 32 6.42 20.63 1.95
CA VAL A 32 5.03 20.85 2.33
C VAL A 32 4.74 20.27 3.72
N PHE A 33 5.20 19.05 4.01
CA PHE A 33 5.02 18.42 5.32
C PHE A 33 5.71 19.19 6.45
N LYS A 34 6.97 19.62 6.28
CA LYS A 34 7.71 20.39 7.29
C LYS A 34 6.99 21.67 7.71
N ASN A 35 6.26 22.28 6.79
CA ASN A 35 5.48 23.49 7.06
C ASN A 35 4.10 23.20 7.69
N ASN A 36 3.64 21.94 7.71
CA ASN A 36 2.31 21.54 8.16
C ASN A 36 2.32 20.21 8.95
N ILE A 37 3.22 20.08 9.93
CA ILE A 37 3.55 18.78 10.55
C ILE A 37 2.33 18.00 11.11
N PRO A 38 1.45 18.59 11.94
CA PRO A 38 0.44 17.78 12.63
C PRO A 38 -0.65 17.26 11.69
N PHE A 39 -1.13 18.11 10.77
CA PHE A 39 -2.35 17.86 9.98
C PHE A 39 -2.13 17.89 8.46
N GLY A 40 -0.90 18.09 7.99
CA GLY A 40 -0.62 18.23 6.57
C GLY A 40 -1.20 19.52 5.98
N GLY A 41 -0.91 19.75 4.70
CA GLY A 41 -1.32 20.97 3.99
C GLY A 41 -2.15 20.70 2.74
N ARG A 42 -1.79 19.71 1.93
CA ARG A 42 -2.43 19.46 0.63
C ARG A 42 -2.13 18.06 0.10
N ILE A 43 -3.00 17.56 -0.78
CA ILE A 43 -2.86 16.22 -1.39
C ILE A 43 -2.12 16.24 -2.73
N LEU A 44 -2.16 17.37 -3.44
CA LEU A 44 -1.43 17.62 -4.68
C LEU A 44 -0.63 18.92 -4.56
N PHE A 45 0.41 19.06 -5.37
CA PHE A 45 1.08 20.33 -5.60
C PHE A 45 0.19 21.29 -6.42
N GLU A 46 0.59 22.55 -6.53
CA GLU A 46 -0.14 23.59 -7.28
C GLU A 46 -0.30 23.28 -8.77
N ASP A 47 0.65 22.52 -9.33
CA ASP A 47 0.68 22.05 -10.71
C ASP A 47 -0.11 20.74 -10.92
N GLY A 48 -0.76 20.22 -9.86
CA GLY A 48 -1.50 18.96 -9.89
C GLY A 48 -0.63 17.70 -9.78
N LEU A 49 0.68 17.84 -9.64
CA LEU A 49 1.62 16.72 -9.47
C LEU A 49 1.70 16.27 -8.00
N TYR A 50 2.42 15.17 -7.75
CA TYR A 50 2.51 14.56 -6.42
C TYR A 50 3.84 13.79 -6.21
N PRO A 51 4.19 13.45 -4.95
CA PRO A 51 5.46 12.78 -4.59
C PRO A 51 5.69 11.38 -5.17
N HIS A 52 4.66 10.73 -5.74
CA HIS A 52 4.68 9.32 -6.18
C HIS A 52 5.11 8.34 -5.08
N ASN A 53 4.68 8.60 -3.85
CA ASN A 53 4.97 7.75 -2.70
C ASN A 53 3.88 7.93 -1.65
N VAL A 54 3.16 6.85 -1.36
CA VAL A 54 2.02 6.83 -0.43
C VAL A 54 2.33 7.43 0.94
N PHE A 55 3.52 7.19 1.51
CA PHE A 55 3.87 7.72 2.83
C PHE A 55 4.07 9.23 2.80
N MET A 56 4.77 9.71 1.77
CA MET A 56 4.96 11.15 1.59
C MET A 56 3.64 11.84 1.26
N GLU A 57 2.76 11.22 0.47
CA GLU A 57 1.43 11.74 0.18
C GLU A 57 0.55 11.84 1.44
N VAL A 58 0.58 10.82 2.31
CA VAL A 58 -0.12 10.85 3.60
C VAL A 58 0.45 11.95 4.51
N LEU A 59 1.78 12.06 4.64
CA LEU A 59 2.42 13.11 5.42
C LEU A 59 2.08 14.51 4.88
N MET A 60 2.14 14.68 3.57
CA MET A 60 1.87 15.94 2.90
C MET A 60 0.40 16.37 3.06
N SER A 61 -0.53 15.42 3.02
CA SER A 61 -1.97 15.67 3.05
C SER A 61 -2.54 15.78 4.47
N MET A 62 -2.08 14.94 5.38
CA MET A 62 -2.68 14.76 6.71
C MET A 62 -1.66 14.78 7.87
N GLY A 63 -0.38 14.97 7.57
CA GLY A 63 0.67 15.07 8.59
C GLY A 63 0.86 13.80 9.40
N ILE A 64 1.28 13.95 10.65
CA ILE A 64 1.47 12.83 11.58
C ILE A 64 0.14 12.12 11.86
N VAL A 65 -0.96 12.85 11.95
CA VAL A 65 -2.30 12.26 12.16
C VAL A 65 -2.64 11.29 11.03
N GLY A 66 -2.36 11.68 9.78
CA GLY A 66 -2.55 10.81 8.62
C GLY A 66 -1.77 9.50 8.73
N ILE A 67 -0.50 9.57 9.12
CA ILE A 67 0.34 8.38 9.30
C ILE A 67 -0.21 7.45 10.38
N ILE A 68 -0.66 8.00 11.51
CA ILE A 68 -1.29 7.22 12.57
C ILE A 68 -2.54 6.51 12.05
N LEU A 69 -3.41 7.21 11.32
CA LEU A 69 -4.61 6.61 10.73
C LEU A 69 -4.28 5.54 9.68
N PHE A 70 -3.28 5.80 8.83
CA PHE A 70 -2.82 4.85 7.81
C PHE A 70 -2.32 3.55 8.45
N PHE A 71 -1.43 3.63 9.44
CA PHE A 71 -0.96 2.42 10.15
C PHE A 71 -2.06 1.76 10.99
N SER A 72 -3.00 2.53 11.53
CA SER A 72 -4.15 1.99 12.27
C SER A 72 -5.08 1.18 11.37
N TYR A 73 -5.26 1.59 10.11
CA TYR A 73 -6.02 0.84 9.11
C TYR A 73 -5.36 -0.51 8.82
N PHE A 74 -4.04 -0.53 8.66
CA PHE A 74 -3.26 -1.77 8.43
C PHE A 74 -2.91 -2.55 9.69
N LYS A 75 -3.46 -2.19 10.86
CA LYS A 75 -3.08 -2.81 12.13
C LYS A 75 -3.26 -4.33 12.09
N ASP A 76 -4.27 -4.89 11.43
CA ASP A 76 -4.48 -6.35 11.49
C ASP A 76 -3.51 -7.15 10.62
N VAL A 77 -2.71 -6.50 9.76
CA VAL A 77 -1.71 -7.15 8.91
C VAL A 77 -0.66 -7.94 9.71
N TRP A 78 -0.31 -7.52 10.93
CA TRP A 78 0.66 -8.27 11.76
C TRP A 78 0.16 -9.66 12.19
N LYS A 79 -1.15 -9.92 12.13
CA LYS A 79 -1.74 -11.22 12.43
C LYS A 79 -1.54 -12.23 11.30
N PHE A 80 -1.13 -11.79 10.11
CA PHE A 80 -0.90 -12.67 8.96
C PHE A 80 0.12 -13.78 9.28
N ARG A 81 -0.14 -14.98 8.77
CA ARG A 81 0.73 -16.15 8.90
C ARG A 81 0.76 -16.87 7.56
N MET A 82 1.95 -17.34 7.15
CA MET A 82 2.12 -18.10 5.89
C MET A 82 1.23 -19.34 5.82
N LYS A 83 0.91 -19.94 6.97
CA LYS A 83 0.00 -21.10 7.06
C LYS A 83 -1.40 -20.81 6.48
N PHE A 84 -1.88 -19.57 6.58
CA PHE A 84 -3.18 -19.18 6.02
C PHE A 84 -3.23 -19.36 4.51
N ILE A 85 -2.11 -19.13 3.80
CA ILE A 85 -2.00 -19.39 2.37
C ILE A 85 -1.96 -20.89 2.10
N SER A 86 -1.15 -21.65 2.84
CA SER A 86 -1.00 -23.09 2.58
C SER A 86 -2.28 -23.89 2.84
N GLU A 87 -3.12 -23.44 3.78
CA GLU A 87 -4.41 -24.06 4.10
C GLU A 87 -5.53 -23.58 3.15
N ASN A 88 -5.39 -22.39 2.56
CA ASN A 88 -6.41 -21.76 1.73
C ASN A 88 -5.79 -21.12 0.47
N THR A 89 -5.23 -21.94 -0.41
CA THR A 89 -4.55 -21.48 -1.64
C THR A 89 -5.42 -20.60 -2.54
N TYR A 90 -6.75 -20.74 -2.45
CA TYR A 90 -7.71 -19.88 -3.15
C TYR A 90 -7.54 -18.39 -2.84
N TYR A 91 -7.03 -18.03 -1.66
CA TYR A 91 -6.80 -16.62 -1.29
C TYR A 91 -5.51 -16.02 -1.88
N LEU A 92 -4.61 -16.85 -2.41
CA LEU A 92 -3.31 -16.42 -2.91
C LEU A 92 -3.39 -15.29 -3.95
N PRO A 93 -4.26 -15.32 -4.98
CA PRO A 93 -4.35 -14.24 -5.95
C PRO A 93 -4.65 -12.88 -5.33
N PHE A 94 -5.55 -12.81 -4.34
CA PHE A 94 -5.92 -11.56 -3.67
C PHE A 94 -4.75 -10.98 -2.86
N ILE A 95 -3.96 -11.85 -2.23
CA ILE A 95 -2.74 -11.44 -1.51
C ILE A 95 -1.70 -10.92 -2.50
N LEU A 96 -1.51 -11.58 -3.63
CA LEU A 96 -0.59 -11.13 -4.68
C LEU A 96 -1.03 -9.79 -5.29
N PHE A 97 -2.32 -9.58 -5.51
CA PHE A 97 -2.83 -8.28 -5.95
C PHE A 97 -2.59 -7.19 -4.91
N PHE A 98 -2.84 -7.47 -3.63
CA PHE A 98 -2.50 -6.52 -2.57
C PHE A 98 -1.02 -6.14 -2.60
N ILE A 99 -0.11 -7.12 -2.70
CA ILE A 99 1.34 -6.86 -2.78
C ILE A 99 1.68 -6.04 -4.03
N GLN A 100 1.13 -6.40 -5.19
CA GLN A 100 1.35 -5.69 -6.45
C GLN A 100 0.93 -4.22 -6.35
N TYR A 101 -0.28 -3.95 -5.84
CA TYR A 101 -0.78 -2.58 -5.69
C TYR A 101 -0.09 -1.82 -4.56
N PHE A 102 0.37 -2.50 -3.50
CA PHE A 102 1.17 -1.88 -2.45
C PHE A 102 2.53 -1.41 -3.00
N VAL A 103 3.22 -2.23 -3.81
CA VAL A 103 4.45 -1.82 -4.51
C VAL A 103 4.18 -0.69 -5.51
N LEU A 104 3.02 -0.74 -6.19
CA LEU A 104 2.62 0.34 -7.09
C LEU A 104 2.57 1.67 -6.33
N VAL A 105 1.75 1.81 -5.27
CA VAL A 105 1.58 3.08 -4.52
C VAL A 105 2.85 3.57 -3.81
N LEU A 106 3.84 2.70 -3.57
CA LEU A 106 5.14 3.11 -3.04
C LEU A 106 6.00 3.85 -4.06
N THR A 107 5.78 3.60 -5.35
CA THR A 107 6.69 4.04 -6.42
C THR A 107 6.01 4.89 -7.49
N SER A 108 4.68 4.80 -7.58
CA SER A 108 3.88 5.30 -8.68
C SER A 108 2.42 5.44 -8.25
N TYR A 109 1.66 6.27 -8.97
CA TYR A 109 0.23 6.45 -8.73
C TYR A 109 -0.10 7.14 -7.39
N ASN A 110 -1.25 7.81 -7.33
CA ASN A 110 -1.63 8.64 -6.18
C ASN A 110 -2.53 7.89 -5.20
N LEU A 111 -2.50 8.31 -3.94
CA LEU A 111 -3.26 7.72 -2.83
C LEU A 111 -4.78 7.70 -3.09
N PHE A 112 -5.33 8.78 -3.66
CA PHE A 112 -6.77 8.97 -3.76
C PHE A 112 -7.43 8.37 -5.00
N ALA A 113 -6.69 8.15 -6.10
CA ALA A 113 -7.27 7.56 -7.31
C ALA A 113 -7.06 6.04 -7.42
N ASN A 114 -6.38 5.42 -6.45
CA ASN A 114 -6.08 3.98 -6.48
C ASN A 114 -7.14 3.16 -5.73
N MET A 115 -8.33 3.00 -6.32
CA MET A 115 -9.42 2.22 -5.69
C MET A 115 -9.03 0.75 -5.49
N GLU A 116 -8.22 0.21 -6.39
CA GLU A 116 -7.76 -1.17 -6.36
C GLU A 116 -6.87 -1.43 -5.15
N PHE A 117 -5.93 -0.52 -4.84
CA PHE A 117 -5.11 -0.62 -3.64
C PHE A 117 -5.98 -0.72 -2.38
N TRP A 118 -6.97 0.15 -2.21
CA TRP A 118 -7.86 0.13 -1.05
C TRP A 118 -8.75 -1.11 -1.01
N THR A 119 -9.23 -1.56 -2.16
CA THR A 119 -10.07 -2.75 -2.28
C THR A 119 -9.28 -4.00 -1.89
N PHE A 120 -8.12 -4.23 -2.49
CA PHE A 120 -7.29 -5.39 -2.18
C PHE A 120 -6.70 -5.33 -0.77
N SER A 121 -6.42 -4.15 -0.23
CA SER A 121 -6.08 -3.98 1.19
C SER A 121 -7.19 -4.47 2.10
N THR A 122 -8.43 -4.07 1.83
CA THR A 122 -9.61 -4.47 2.61
C THR A 122 -9.87 -5.97 2.51
N VAL A 123 -9.76 -6.55 1.31
CA VAL A 123 -9.89 -8.00 1.10
C VAL A 123 -8.80 -8.76 1.86
N PHE A 124 -7.55 -8.31 1.79
CA PHE A 124 -6.44 -8.94 2.49
C PHE A 124 -6.63 -8.92 4.01
N ILE A 125 -7.02 -7.77 4.57
CA ILE A 125 -7.34 -7.64 6.00
C ILE A 125 -8.50 -8.57 6.38
N SER A 126 -9.56 -8.64 5.56
CA SER A 126 -10.69 -9.52 5.78
C SER A 126 -10.28 -11.00 5.84
N ILE A 127 -9.42 -11.44 4.92
CA ILE A 127 -8.88 -12.81 4.91
C ILE A 127 -8.10 -13.09 6.20
N ILE A 128 -7.26 -12.16 6.64
CA ILE A 128 -6.49 -12.31 7.88
C ILE A 128 -7.41 -12.49 9.09
N LEU A 129 -8.44 -11.65 9.20
CA LEU A 129 -9.40 -11.72 10.30
C LEU A 129 -10.19 -13.03 10.26
N PHE A 130 -10.66 -13.43 9.09
CA PHE A 130 -11.38 -14.69 8.90
C PHE A 130 -10.55 -15.91 9.34
N CYS A 131 -9.34 -16.07 8.80
CA CYS A 131 -8.48 -17.21 9.15
C CYS A 131 -8.04 -17.19 10.63
N HIS A 132 -7.83 -16.00 11.19
CA HIS A 132 -7.49 -15.86 12.60
C HIS A 132 -8.65 -16.30 13.52
N ASP A 133 -9.87 -15.90 13.19
CA ASP A 133 -11.06 -16.25 13.96
C ASP A 133 -11.40 -17.75 13.84
N GLU A 134 -11.25 -18.35 12.66
CA GLU A 134 -11.39 -19.80 12.49
C GLU A 134 -10.38 -20.58 13.34
N LYS A 135 -9.14 -20.12 13.42
CA LYS A 135 -8.12 -20.74 14.27
C LYS A 135 -8.47 -20.67 15.75
N ILE A 136 -9.00 -19.53 16.23
CA ILE A 136 -9.45 -19.40 17.62
C ILE A 136 -10.58 -20.40 17.89
N LYS A 137 -11.60 -20.45 17.03
CA LYS A 137 -12.74 -21.38 17.18
C LYS A 137 -12.30 -22.84 17.20
N SER A 138 -11.35 -23.22 16.34
CA SER A 138 -10.79 -24.58 16.29
C SER A 138 -10.06 -24.95 17.58
N ASN A 139 -9.29 -24.02 18.15
CA ASN A 139 -8.54 -24.24 19.39
C ASN A 139 -9.42 -24.28 20.66
N ASP A 140 -10.56 -23.59 20.67
CA ASP A 140 -11.46 -23.51 21.83
C ASP A 140 -12.34 -24.77 22.03
N GLY A 141 -12.08 -25.86 21.31
CA GLY A 141 -12.76 -27.15 21.48
C GLY A 141 -14.24 -27.16 21.04
N ARG A 142 -14.79 -26.02 20.64
CA ARG A 142 -16.06 -25.89 19.93
C ARG A 142 -15.82 -26.16 18.44
N GLY A 143 -15.53 -27.42 18.14
CA GLY A 143 -15.28 -27.90 16.78
C GLY A 143 -16.36 -27.43 15.80
N ASN A 144 -15.90 -26.98 14.62
CA ASN A 144 -16.64 -26.84 13.38
C ASN A 144 -18.16 -26.63 13.50
N THR A 145 -18.59 -25.37 13.66
CA THR A 145 -19.99 -25.00 13.36
C THR A 145 -20.24 -24.80 11.85
N ALA A 146 -19.24 -24.96 10.99
CA ALA A 146 -19.45 -25.08 9.55
C ALA A 146 -19.77 -26.55 9.22
N GLY A 147 -20.95 -26.99 9.65
CA GLY A 147 -21.57 -28.19 9.10
C GLY A 147 -21.94 -27.94 7.64
N ASN A 148 -21.70 -28.95 6.80
CA ASN A 148 -22.11 -29.07 5.40
C ASN A 148 -23.35 -28.25 5.04
N HIS A 149 -23.18 -27.25 4.17
CA HIS A 149 -24.23 -26.73 3.29
C HIS A 149 -23.65 -26.53 1.90
#